data_AF-A0A2J0MG83-F1
#
_entry.id   AF-A0A2J0MG83-F1
#
_cell.length_a   1.000
_cell.length_b   1.000
_cell.length_c   1.000
_cell.angle_alpha   90.00
_cell.angle_beta   90.00
_cell.angle_gamma   90.00
#
_symmetry.space_group_name_H-M   'P 1'
#
loop_
_entity.id
_entity.type
_entity.pdbx_description
1 polymer ?
#
loop_
_entity_poly.entity_id
_entity_poly.type
_entity_poly.pdbx_seq_one_letter_code
_entity_poly.pdbx_strand_id
1 'polypeptide(L)'
;MKNNKTEILLYVGVVFVIILFAFSLFKNIAYPLLWNDEASTAMYGRRVLEYGYPKVHDEKNSLYLLSDTNFNIGIRNPGDIYVAEGWTQYYLAAFGDYFANKTSNLYTKTAILRAPFALAGFLAIIIFGITISLFFKDNKKKAFIAFFLFELVSISLILHLREVRYYSLILLFSAVLLNVYLRYIVLKTLSYKHYVWITSLFIVLLFHTHYPVAAIFMLTFGFHNLFLSYKTCEKKLSIFVNNFLKLALPLFISLIFIVLSLIYFKTFIITSSIASQSSLGIGNYFFNIFVA
;
A
#
# COMPACT_ATOMS: atom_id res chain seq x y z
N MET A 1 -5.84 -35.09 24.47
CA MET A 1 -6.99 -34.16 24.45
C MET A 1 -6.49 -32.77 24.81
N LYS A 2 -6.46 -31.81 23.86
CA LYS A 2 -6.17 -30.41 24.20
C LYS A 2 -7.23 -29.95 25.20
N ASN A 3 -6.79 -29.35 26.31
CA ASN A 3 -7.69 -28.89 27.36
C ASN A 3 -8.58 -27.78 26.79
N ASN A 4 -9.91 -28.00 26.75
CA ASN A 4 -10.88 -27.04 26.21
C ASN A 4 -10.70 -25.65 26.83
N LYS A 5 -10.27 -25.56 28.10
CA LYS A 5 -9.97 -24.29 28.77
C LYS A 5 -8.84 -23.51 28.09
N THR A 6 -7.75 -24.18 27.69
CA THR A 6 -6.60 -23.53 27.03
C THR A 6 -6.97 -23.00 25.64
N GLU A 7 -7.78 -23.74 24.89
CA GLU A 7 -8.25 -23.30 23.57
C GLU A 7 -9.17 -22.08 23.69
N ILE A 8 -10.07 -22.04 24.67
CA ILE A 8 -10.91 -20.87 24.96
C ILE A 8 -10.05 -19.65 25.31
N LEU A 9 -9.07 -19.81 26.20
CA LEU A 9 -8.15 -18.72 26.57
C LEU A 9 -7.40 -18.15 25.37
N LEU A 10 -7.00 -18.98 24.40
CA LEU A 10 -6.35 -18.51 23.18
C LEU A 10 -7.30 -17.71 22.27
N TYR A 11 -8.58 -18.11 22.16
CA TYR A 11 -9.57 -17.31 21.42
C TYR A 11 -9.82 -15.97 22.09
N VAL A 12 -9.98 -15.96 23.41
CA VAL A 12 -10.10 -14.72 24.19
C VAL A 12 -8.87 -13.85 23.98
N GLY A 13 -7.67 -14.43 24.00
CA GLY A 13 -6.42 -13.73 23.70
C GLY A 13 -6.38 -13.09 22.31
N VAL A 14 -6.80 -13.82 21.26
CA VAL A 14 -6.89 -13.28 19.89
C VAL A 14 -7.86 -12.10 19.82
N VAL A 15 -9.06 -12.24 20.37
CA VAL A 15 -10.06 -11.16 20.37
C VAL A 15 -9.55 -9.96 21.16
N PHE A 16 -8.94 -10.20 22.32
CA PHE A 16 -8.39 -9.15 23.16
C PHE A 16 -7.31 -8.33 22.44
N VAL A 17 -6.32 -8.97 21.79
CA VAL A 17 -5.27 -8.22 21.08
C VAL A 17 -5.79 -7.46 19.86
N ILE A 18 -6.81 -7.99 19.17
CA ILE A 18 -7.46 -7.30 18.05
C ILE A 18 -8.19 -6.05 18.56
N ILE A 19 -8.94 -6.16 19.65
CA ILE A 19 -9.63 -5.02 20.28
C ILE A 19 -8.61 -4.00 20.79
N LEU A 20 -7.53 -4.44 21.42
CA LEU A 20 -6.49 -3.56 21.93
C LEU A 20 -5.80 -2.79 20.79
N PHE A 21 -5.52 -3.44 19.66
CA PHE A 21 -4.97 -2.80 18.48
C PHE A 21 -5.96 -1.83 17.83
N ALA A 22 -7.23 -2.21 17.69
CA ALA A 22 -8.28 -1.30 17.22
C ALA A 22 -8.41 -0.08 18.13
N PHE A 23 -8.39 -0.28 19.45
CA PHE A 23 -8.43 0.82 20.41
C PHE A 23 -7.21 1.73 20.25
N SER A 24 -6.00 1.18 20.14
CA SER A 24 -4.78 1.97 19.90
C SER A 24 -4.89 2.81 18.63
N LEU A 25 -5.43 2.23 17.56
CA LEU A 25 -5.54 2.87 16.25
C LEU A 25 -6.62 3.97 16.22
N PHE A 26 -7.83 3.66 16.71
CA PHE A 26 -8.99 4.54 16.57
C PHE A 26 -9.17 5.52 17.75
N LYS A 27 -8.61 5.23 18.93
CA LYS A 27 -8.68 6.16 20.06
C LYS A 27 -8.01 7.47 19.65
N ASN A 28 -8.70 8.58 19.89
CA ASN A 28 -8.22 9.93 19.58
C ASN A 28 -7.87 10.14 18.09
N ILE A 29 -8.43 9.38 17.15
CA ILE A 29 -8.10 9.50 15.71
C ILE A 29 -8.41 10.90 15.14
N ALA A 30 -9.29 11.64 15.81
CA ALA A 30 -9.58 13.05 15.53
C ALA A 30 -8.40 14.00 15.77
N TYR A 31 -7.37 13.59 16.54
CA TYR A 31 -6.32 14.46 17.06
C TYR A 31 -4.90 13.99 16.63
N PRO A 32 -3.99 14.93 16.34
CA PRO A 32 -4.23 16.36 16.07
C PRO A 32 -5.10 16.55 14.80
N LEU A 33 -5.43 17.79 14.45
CA LEU A 33 -6.01 18.06 13.12
C LEU A 33 -5.07 17.57 12.01
N LEU A 34 -5.56 17.54 10.77
CA LEU A 34 -4.81 17.02 9.62
C LEU A 34 -3.47 17.73 9.49
N TRP A 35 -2.41 16.94 9.32
CA TRP A 35 -1.11 17.47 8.98
C TRP A 35 -1.12 17.97 7.52
N ASN A 36 -0.13 18.79 7.12
CA ASN A 36 -0.14 19.48 5.83
C ASN A 36 -0.37 18.52 4.65
N ASP A 37 0.26 17.38 4.78
CA ASP A 37 0.45 16.36 3.79
C ASP A 37 -0.81 15.46 3.73
N GLU A 38 -1.48 15.20 4.86
CA GLU A 38 -2.83 14.63 4.94
C GLU A 38 -3.90 15.57 4.38
N ALA A 39 -3.80 16.86 4.69
CA ALA A 39 -4.75 17.88 4.25
C ALA A 39 -4.75 17.97 2.72
N SER A 40 -3.58 17.89 2.08
CA SER A 40 -3.45 17.80 0.62
C SER A 40 -4.23 16.61 0.05
N THR A 41 -4.06 15.41 0.61
CA THR A 41 -4.79 14.21 0.17
C THR A 41 -6.30 14.36 0.36
N ALA A 42 -6.74 14.91 1.50
CA ALA A 42 -8.15 15.18 1.76
C ALA A 42 -8.74 16.19 0.76
N MET A 43 -8.02 17.27 0.47
CA MET A 43 -8.42 18.27 -0.52
C MET A 43 -8.49 17.67 -1.93
N TYR A 44 -7.53 16.85 -2.36
CA TYR A 44 -7.66 16.14 -3.64
C TYR A 44 -8.84 15.16 -3.64
N GLY A 45 -9.15 14.52 -2.51
CA GLY A 45 -10.37 13.72 -2.35
C GLY A 45 -11.64 14.55 -2.59
N ARG A 46 -11.70 15.77 -2.04
CA ARG A 46 -12.77 16.73 -2.32
C ARG A 46 -12.84 17.09 -3.82
N ARG A 47 -11.70 17.34 -4.46
CA ARG A 47 -11.63 17.62 -5.91
C ARG A 47 -12.08 16.43 -6.76
N VAL A 48 -11.83 15.20 -6.32
CA VAL A 48 -12.36 14.00 -6.97
C VAL A 48 -13.89 13.96 -6.92
N LEU A 49 -14.52 14.36 -5.81
CA LEU A 49 -15.99 14.46 -5.74
C LEU A 49 -16.55 15.55 -6.66
N GLU A 50 -15.83 16.66 -6.84
CA GLU A 50 -16.28 17.81 -7.62
C GLU A 50 -16.03 17.65 -9.14
N TYR A 51 -14.88 17.09 -9.52
CA TYR A 51 -14.41 17.06 -10.91
C TYR A 51 -14.22 15.63 -11.46
N GLY A 52 -14.31 14.60 -10.62
CA GLY A 52 -14.08 13.20 -10.98
C GLY A 52 -12.61 12.77 -11.01
N TYR A 53 -11.66 13.69 -10.78
CA TYR A 53 -10.21 13.44 -10.76
C TYR A 53 -9.50 14.47 -9.86
N PRO A 54 -8.24 14.22 -9.42
CA PRO A 54 -7.49 15.18 -8.61
C PRO A 54 -7.04 16.37 -9.45
N LYS A 55 -7.89 17.40 -9.49
CA LYS A 55 -7.64 18.65 -10.23
C LYS A 55 -6.78 19.61 -9.40
N VAL A 56 -5.82 20.29 -10.04
CA VAL A 56 -4.89 21.22 -9.36
C VAL A 56 -5.56 22.55 -9.02
N HIS A 57 -6.22 23.19 -9.99
CA HIS A 57 -6.85 24.50 -9.84
C HIS A 57 -8.38 24.38 -9.75
N ASP A 58 -8.97 25.07 -8.76
CA ASP A 58 -10.39 25.44 -8.82
C ASP A 58 -10.53 26.95 -9.11
N GLU A 59 -11.74 27.48 -8.94
CA GLU A 59 -12.05 28.89 -9.15
C GLU A 59 -11.37 29.85 -8.15
N LYS A 60 -10.83 29.34 -7.04
CA LYS A 60 -10.36 30.14 -5.90
C LYS A 60 -8.92 29.87 -5.48
N ASN A 61 -8.45 28.63 -5.61
CA ASN A 61 -7.21 28.12 -5.04
C ASN A 61 -6.55 27.08 -5.95
N SER A 62 -5.22 27.04 -5.88
CA SER A 62 -4.39 25.99 -6.46
C SER A 62 -3.90 25.05 -5.37
N LEU A 63 -4.04 23.74 -5.58
CA LEU A 63 -3.44 22.72 -4.74
C LEU A 63 -2.31 22.04 -5.50
N TYR A 64 -1.07 22.34 -5.12
CA TYR A 64 0.12 21.79 -5.73
C TYR A 64 1.23 21.66 -4.68
N LEU A 65 1.44 20.44 -4.19
CA LEU A 65 2.42 20.17 -3.12
C LEU A 65 3.80 19.78 -3.65
N LEU A 66 3.94 19.63 -4.96
CA LEU A 66 5.23 19.28 -5.54
C LEU A 66 6.16 20.49 -5.42
N SER A 67 7.25 20.36 -4.66
CA SER A 67 8.24 21.42 -4.48
C SER A 67 9.16 21.54 -5.70
N ASP A 68 8.56 21.72 -6.88
CA ASP A 68 9.27 21.88 -8.14
C ASP A 68 9.25 23.35 -8.61
N THR A 69 10.39 23.86 -9.09
CA THR A 69 10.48 25.23 -9.63
C THR A 69 9.64 25.44 -10.89
N ASN A 70 9.33 24.37 -11.63
CA ASN A 70 8.44 24.40 -12.78
C ASN A 70 7.06 23.85 -12.41
N PHE A 71 6.11 24.77 -12.21
CA PHE A 71 4.73 24.46 -11.82
C PHE A 71 3.97 23.58 -12.84
N ASN A 72 4.44 23.46 -14.09
CA ASN A 72 3.81 22.59 -15.08
C ASN A 72 4.22 21.11 -14.94
N ILE A 73 5.25 20.82 -14.14
CA ILE A 73 5.67 19.45 -13.87
C ILE A 73 4.61 18.78 -12.99
N GLY A 74 4.30 17.51 -13.22
CA GLY A 74 3.23 16.85 -12.45
C GLY A 74 1.81 17.36 -12.74
N ILE A 75 1.61 18.22 -13.75
CA ILE A 75 0.28 18.60 -14.26
C ILE A 75 0.13 18.10 -15.70
N ARG A 76 -1.05 17.55 -16.02
CA ARG A 76 -1.40 17.10 -17.38
C ARG A 76 -2.46 18.02 -17.99
N ASN A 77 -2.12 18.59 -19.15
CA ASN A 77 -2.98 19.43 -19.98
C ASN A 77 -3.43 18.68 -21.27
N PRO A 78 -4.59 19.02 -21.85
CA PRO A 78 -5.65 19.88 -21.31
C PRO A 78 -6.44 19.13 -20.23
N GLY A 79 -6.72 19.77 -19.09
CA GLY A 79 -7.50 19.16 -18.01
C GLY A 79 -6.99 19.47 -16.60
N ASP A 80 -5.79 20.04 -16.47
CA ASP A 80 -5.25 20.50 -15.18
C ASP A 80 -5.22 19.38 -14.11
N ILE A 81 -4.83 18.19 -14.57
CA ILE A 81 -4.88 16.96 -13.80
C ILE A 81 -3.57 16.78 -13.04
N TYR A 82 -3.64 16.60 -11.72
CA TYR A 82 -2.49 16.29 -10.90
C TYR A 82 -2.02 14.84 -11.15
N VAL A 83 -0.76 14.67 -11.56
CA VAL A 83 -0.16 13.37 -11.90
C VAL A 83 1.18 13.13 -11.21
N ALA A 84 1.53 13.91 -10.19
CA ALA A 84 2.78 13.71 -9.45
C ALA A 84 2.74 12.54 -8.46
N GLU A 85 1.56 12.16 -8.00
CA GLU A 85 1.37 11.02 -7.09
C GLU A 85 0.29 10.05 -7.59
N GLY A 86 0.30 8.85 -7.02
CA GLY A 86 -0.71 7.83 -7.27
C GLY A 86 -2.08 8.22 -6.72
N TRP A 87 -3.14 7.95 -7.49
CA TRP A 87 -4.49 8.44 -7.19
C TRP A 87 -5.30 7.59 -6.22
N THR A 88 -4.90 6.34 -5.94
CA THR A 88 -5.74 5.43 -5.13
C THR A 88 -6.11 6.04 -3.78
N GLN A 89 -5.17 6.75 -3.15
CA GLN A 89 -5.42 7.47 -1.89
C GLN A 89 -6.45 8.58 -2.03
N TYR A 90 -6.51 9.31 -3.15
CA TYR A 90 -7.46 10.40 -3.35
C TYR A 90 -8.89 9.88 -3.51
N TYR A 91 -9.07 8.74 -4.17
CA TYR A 91 -10.39 8.12 -4.26
C TYR A 91 -10.87 7.56 -2.91
N LEU A 92 -9.95 7.03 -2.08
CA LEU A 92 -10.31 6.65 -0.70
C LEU A 92 -10.63 7.89 0.16
N ALA A 93 -9.86 8.97 0.00
CA ALA A 93 -10.12 10.24 0.68
C ALA A 93 -11.46 10.86 0.24
N ALA A 94 -11.83 10.77 -1.03
CA ALA A 94 -13.13 11.21 -1.54
C ALA A 94 -14.30 10.50 -0.83
N PHE A 95 -14.16 9.19 -0.59
CA PHE A 95 -15.13 8.44 0.20
C PHE A 95 -15.24 8.98 1.64
N GLY A 96 -14.10 9.26 2.30
CA GLY A 96 -14.09 9.88 3.63
C GLY A 96 -14.69 11.29 3.63
N ASP A 97 -14.33 12.11 2.65
CA ASP A 97 -14.75 13.51 2.53
C ASP A 97 -16.26 13.62 2.33
N TYR A 98 -16.86 12.72 1.54
CA TYR A 98 -18.31 12.64 1.35
C TYR A 98 -19.07 12.57 2.68
N PHE A 99 -18.57 11.81 3.66
CA PHE A 99 -19.17 11.75 5.00
C PHE A 99 -18.73 12.90 5.89
N ALA A 100 -17.47 13.34 5.81
CA ALA A 100 -16.95 14.43 6.62
C ALA A 100 -17.69 15.76 6.37
N ASN A 101 -18.19 15.98 5.15
CA ASN A 101 -18.98 17.16 4.80
C ASN A 101 -20.34 17.24 5.49
N LYS A 102 -20.80 16.17 6.16
CA LYS A 102 -22.07 16.14 6.91
C LYS A 102 -21.96 16.71 8.33
N THR A 103 -20.76 17.09 8.76
CA THR A 103 -20.52 17.71 10.07
C THR A 103 -19.76 19.03 9.91
N SER A 104 -19.97 19.97 10.82
CA SER A 104 -19.21 21.24 10.86
C SER A 104 -18.02 21.17 11.83
N ASN A 105 -18.00 20.20 12.75
CA ASN A 105 -16.95 20.08 13.76
C ASN A 105 -15.64 19.56 13.14
N LEU A 106 -14.57 20.36 13.24
CA LEU A 106 -13.28 20.07 12.60
C LEU A 106 -12.66 18.73 13.04
N TYR A 107 -12.70 18.43 14.35
CA TYR A 107 -12.16 17.18 14.88
C TYR A 107 -12.95 15.95 14.40
N THR A 108 -14.28 16.09 14.31
CA THR A 108 -15.14 15.03 13.78
C THR A 108 -14.86 14.81 12.29
N LYS A 109 -14.66 15.88 11.52
CA LYS A 109 -14.23 15.77 10.11
C LYS A 109 -12.92 15.01 9.99
N THR A 110 -11.91 15.38 10.77
CA THR A 110 -10.61 14.70 10.78
C THR A 110 -10.75 13.21 11.09
N ALA A 111 -11.55 12.84 12.10
CA ALA A 111 -11.80 11.44 12.42
C ALA A 111 -12.44 10.68 11.25
N ILE A 112 -13.46 11.26 10.61
CA ILE A 112 -14.16 10.64 9.47
C ILE A 112 -13.22 10.48 8.27
N LEU A 113 -12.37 11.47 7.98
CA LEU A 113 -11.40 11.41 6.88
C LEU A 113 -10.34 10.32 7.11
N ARG A 114 -9.87 10.16 8.35
CA ARG A 114 -8.86 9.14 8.72
C ARG A 114 -9.44 7.74 8.83
N ALA A 115 -10.72 7.59 9.18
CA ALA A 115 -11.33 6.29 9.45
C ALA A 115 -11.21 5.26 8.30
N PRO A 116 -11.44 5.60 7.01
CA PRO A 116 -11.24 4.66 5.92
C PRO A 116 -9.79 4.15 5.81
N PHE A 117 -8.81 5.02 6.03
CA PHE A 117 -7.39 4.67 5.99
C PHE A 117 -7.00 3.81 7.19
N ALA A 118 -7.41 4.19 8.41
CA ALA A 118 -7.21 3.39 9.59
C ALA A 118 -7.86 2.00 9.46
N LEU A 119 -9.05 1.90 8.87
CA LEU A 119 -9.69 0.62 8.60
C LEU A 119 -8.89 -0.23 7.59
N ALA A 120 -8.39 0.38 6.51
CA ALA A 120 -7.52 -0.32 5.55
C ALA A 120 -6.25 -0.85 6.22
N GLY A 121 -5.62 -0.03 7.07
CA GLY A 121 -4.47 -0.41 7.88
C GLY A 121 -4.77 -1.54 8.86
N PHE A 122 -5.88 -1.45 9.57
CA PHE A 122 -6.35 -2.49 10.49
C PHE A 122 -6.54 -3.84 9.79
N LEU A 123 -7.21 -3.83 8.63
CA LEU A 123 -7.38 -5.03 7.80
C LEU A 123 -6.04 -5.58 7.32
N ALA A 124 -5.09 -4.71 6.96
CA ALA A 124 -3.74 -5.12 6.57
C ALA A 124 -3.04 -5.94 7.67
N ILE A 125 -3.07 -5.43 8.90
CA ILE A 125 -2.44 -6.09 10.06
C ILE A 125 -3.11 -7.43 10.37
N ILE A 126 -4.43 -7.53 10.26
CA ILE A 126 -5.14 -8.81 10.38
C ILE A 126 -4.66 -9.80 9.32
N ILE A 127 -4.57 -9.39 8.05
CA ILE A 127 -4.14 -10.26 6.95
C ILE A 127 -2.69 -10.69 7.15
N PHE A 128 -1.78 -9.80 7.56
CA PHE A 128 -0.40 -10.16 7.90
C PHE A 128 -0.34 -11.17 9.04
N GLY A 129 -1.07 -10.92 10.14
CA GLY A 129 -1.12 -11.83 11.28
C GLY A 129 -1.63 -13.21 10.89
N ILE A 130 -2.70 -13.29 10.07
CA ILE A 130 -3.18 -14.55 9.52
C ILE A 130 -2.08 -15.19 8.68
N THR A 131 -1.46 -14.46 7.77
CA THR A 131 -0.43 -14.96 6.85
C THR A 131 0.75 -15.57 7.59
N ILE A 132 1.30 -14.85 8.56
CA ILE A 132 2.45 -15.30 9.38
C ILE A 132 2.05 -16.51 10.21
N SER A 133 0.84 -16.52 10.79
CA SER A 133 0.37 -17.64 11.61
C SER A 133 0.29 -18.97 10.84
N LEU A 134 0.14 -18.95 9.50
CA LEU A 134 0.05 -20.17 8.68
C LEU A 134 1.33 -21.02 8.76
N PHE A 135 2.47 -20.43 9.08
CA PHE A 135 3.74 -21.15 9.24
C PHE A 135 3.86 -21.91 10.57
N PHE A 136 2.97 -21.63 11.54
CA PHE A 136 3.03 -22.21 12.88
C PHE A 136 1.94 -23.26 13.09
N LYS A 137 2.16 -24.50 12.63
CA LYS A 137 1.18 -25.62 12.62
C LYS A 137 0.24 -25.65 13.85
N ASP A 138 0.76 -26.00 15.03
CA ASP A 138 -0.05 -26.19 16.25
C ASP A 138 -0.22 -24.91 17.10
N ASN A 139 0.54 -23.86 16.76
CA ASN A 139 0.67 -22.63 17.53
C ASN A 139 0.17 -21.38 16.77
N LYS A 140 -0.65 -21.54 15.73
CA LYS A 140 -1.16 -20.43 14.89
C LYS A 140 -1.69 -19.26 15.72
N LYS A 141 -2.53 -19.54 16.72
CA LYS A 141 -3.12 -18.52 17.59
C LYS A 141 -2.06 -17.79 18.42
N LYS A 142 -1.08 -18.52 18.97
CA LYS A 142 0.03 -17.91 19.73
C LYS A 142 0.89 -17.04 18.83
N ALA A 143 1.20 -17.49 17.61
CA ALA A 143 1.94 -16.71 16.62
C ALA A 143 1.16 -15.44 16.21
N PHE A 144 -0.14 -15.55 16.00
CA PHE A 144 -1.01 -14.42 15.72
C PHE A 144 -1.02 -13.40 16.88
N ILE A 145 -1.19 -13.88 18.12
CA ILE A 145 -1.15 -13.04 19.32
C ILE A 145 0.22 -12.34 19.43
N ALA A 146 1.32 -13.09 19.31
CA ALA A 146 2.67 -12.54 19.39
C ALA A 146 2.93 -11.48 18.31
N PHE A 147 2.48 -11.71 17.08
CA PHE A 147 2.54 -10.72 16.01
C PHE A 147 1.78 -9.44 16.38
N PHE A 148 0.52 -9.54 16.85
CA PHE A 148 -0.24 -8.36 17.25
C PHE A 148 0.39 -7.60 18.43
N LEU A 149 0.95 -8.31 19.41
CA LEU A 149 1.67 -7.69 20.53
C LEU A 149 2.91 -6.93 20.05
N PHE A 150 3.61 -7.45 19.03
CA PHE A 150 4.73 -6.76 18.40
C PHE A 150 4.30 -5.51 17.63
N GLU A 151 3.20 -5.58 16.87
CA GLU A 151 2.69 -4.41 16.15
C GLU A 151 2.15 -3.33 17.09
N LEU A 152 1.59 -3.71 18.24
CA LEU A 152 1.09 -2.78 19.27
C LEU A 152 2.18 -1.89 19.87
N VAL A 153 3.43 -2.34 19.91
CA VAL A 153 4.55 -1.53 20.43
C VAL A 153 5.18 -0.65 19.35
N SER A 154 4.77 -0.80 18.08
CA SER A 154 5.26 0.00 16.98
C SER A 154 4.49 1.33 16.88
N ILE A 155 4.97 2.34 17.60
CA ILE A 155 4.38 3.69 17.57
C ILE A 155 4.37 4.25 16.14
N SER A 156 5.48 4.07 15.41
CA SER A 156 5.59 4.54 14.03
C SER A 156 4.52 3.93 13.14
N LEU A 157 4.29 2.61 13.22
CA LEU A 157 3.23 1.95 12.46
C LEU A 157 1.86 2.57 12.79
N ILE A 158 1.51 2.66 14.07
CA ILE A 158 0.20 3.14 14.51
C ILE A 158 -0.04 4.57 14.02
N LEU A 159 0.97 5.44 14.06
CA LEU A 159 0.85 6.81 13.57
C LEU A 159 0.58 6.85 12.06
N HIS A 160 1.38 6.16 11.24
CA HIS A 160 1.20 6.15 9.78
C HIS A 160 -0.13 5.50 9.35
N LEU A 161 -0.61 4.50 10.11
CA LEU A 161 -1.91 3.88 9.82
C LEU A 161 -3.10 4.82 10.03
N ARG A 162 -2.93 5.86 10.84
CA ARG A 162 -3.98 6.84 11.16
C ARG A 162 -4.05 7.96 10.13
N GLU A 163 -3.05 8.13 9.30
CA GLU A 163 -2.98 9.27 8.38
C GLU A 163 -3.92 9.10 7.19
N VAL A 164 -4.45 10.22 6.68
CA VAL A 164 -5.16 10.29 5.39
C VAL A 164 -4.15 10.19 4.25
N ARG A 165 -3.39 9.09 4.19
CA ARG A 165 -2.27 8.89 3.27
C ARG A 165 -2.16 7.46 2.80
N TYR A 166 -1.43 7.29 1.71
CA TYR A 166 -1.25 6.00 1.04
C TYR A 166 -0.64 4.88 1.91
N TYR A 167 -0.04 5.16 3.08
CA TYR A 167 0.64 4.16 3.92
C TYR A 167 -0.24 2.95 4.27
N SER A 168 -1.47 3.19 4.72
CA SER A 168 -2.43 2.12 5.05
C SER A 168 -2.79 1.26 3.84
N LEU A 169 -2.89 1.88 2.66
CA LEU A 169 -3.16 1.18 1.41
C LEU A 169 -1.97 0.37 0.94
N ILE A 170 -0.75 0.90 1.05
CA ILE A 170 0.48 0.14 0.79
C ILE A 170 0.48 -1.13 1.64
N LEU A 171 0.25 -1.00 2.94
CA LEU A 171 0.27 -2.15 3.85
C LEU A 171 -0.84 -3.15 3.51
N LEU A 172 -2.06 -2.68 3.22
CA LEU A 172 -3.17 -3.57 2.84
C LEU A 172 -2.86 -4.38 1.58
N PHE A 173 -2.41 -3.71 0.52
CA PHE A 173 -2.13 -4.38 -0.74
C PHE A 173 -0.91 -5.29 -0.64
N SER A 174 0.11 -4.89 0.12
CA SER A 174 1.27 -5.72 0.44
C SER A 174 0.88 -6.99 1.21
N ALA A 175 -0.02 -6.86 2.21
CA ALA A 175 -0.51 -7.99 3.00
C ALA A 175 -1.26 -9.00 2.12
N VAL A 176 -2.14 -8.50 1.24
CA VAL A 176 -2.89 -9.35 0.30
C VAL A 176 -1.94 -10.05 -0.67
N LEU A 177 -1.00 -9.32 -1.28
CA LEU A 177 -0.02 -9.89 -2.21
C LEU A 177 0.82 -10.98 -1.54
N LEU A 178 1.33 -10.71 -0.34
CA LEU A 178 2.11 -11.70 0.40
C LEU A 178 1.27 -12.93 0.77
N ASN A 179 0.03 -12.74 1.24
CA ASN A 179 -0.87 -13.82 1.58
C ASN A 179 -1.15 -14.74 0.38
N VAL A 180 -1.52 -14.15 -0.75
CA VAL A 180 -1.83 -14.87 -2.00
C VAL A 180 -0.59 -15.61 -2.51
N TYR A 181 0.55 -14.93 -2.55
CA TYR A 181 1.80 -15.49 -3.03
C TYR A 181 2.21 -16.70 -2.19
N LEU A 182 2.23 -16.58 -0.87
CA LEU A 182 2.62 -17.67 0.02
C LEU A 182 1.62 -18.83 0.00
N ARG A 183 0.31 -18.55 -0.07
CA ARG A 183 -0.71 -19.61 -0.15
C ARG A 183 -0.62 -20.41 -1.44
N TYR A 184 -0.26 -19.78 -2.56
CA TYR A 184 -0.09 -20.46 -3.84
C TYR A 184 1.28 -21.13 -3.99
N ILE A 185 2.36 -20.40 -3.71
CA ILE A 185 3.73 -20.85 -3.96
C ILE A 185 4.22 -21.81 -2.88
N VAL A 186 3.98 -21.51 -1.61
CA VAL A 186 4.55 -22.26 -0.49
C VAL A 186 3.55 -23.28 0.05
N LEU A 187 2.35 -22.84 0.42
CA LEU A 187 1.38 -23.68 1.13
C LEU A 187 0.52 -24.55 0.19
N LYS A 188 0.50 -24.25 -1.12
CA LYS A 188 -0.30 -24.98 -2.12
C LYS A 188 -1.80 -25.07 -1.78
N THR A 189 -2.34 -24.06 -1.09
CA THR A 189 -3.75 -24.01 -0.65
C THR A 189 -4.63 -23.13 -1.52
N LEU A 190 -4.03 -22.34 -2.41
CA LEU A 190 -4.75 -21.43 -3.30
C LEU A 190 -4.70 -21.98 -4.74
N SER A 191 -5.79 -21.83 -5.49
CA SER A 191 -5.80 -22.19 -6.91
C SER A 191 -4.98 -21.22 -7.76
N TYR A 192 -4.49 -21.67 -8.90
CA TYR A 192 -3.77 -20.83 -9.86
C TYR A 192 -4.59 -19.62 -10.37
N LYS A 193 -5.89 -19.80 -10.66
CA LYS A 193 -6.74 -18.71 -11.15
C LYS A 193 -6.78 -17.53 -10.15
N HIS A 194 -7.02 -17.82 -8.88
CA HIS A 194 -7.00 -16.81 -7.82
C HIS A 194 -5.62 -16.15 -7.66
N TYR A 195 -4.53 -16.92 -7.74
CA TYR A 195 -3.18 -16.37 -7.73
C TYR A 195 -2.97 -15.36 -8.86
N VAL A 196 -3.32 -15.70 -10.10
CA VAL A 196 -3.12 -14.82 -11.26
C VAL A 196 -3.95 -13.54 -11.11
N TRP A 197 -5.26 -13.66 -10.87
CA TRP A 197 -6.15 -12.50 -10.83
C TRP A 197 -5.85 -11.56 -9.67
N ILE A 198 -5.72 -12.08 -8.45
CA ILE A 198 -5.52 -11.23 -7.27
C ILE A 198 -4.13 -10.58 -7.32
N THR A 199 -3.08 -11.33 -7.68
CA THR A 199 -1.74 -10.76 -7.79
C THR A 199 -1.69 -9.66 -8.85
N SER A 200 -2.31 -9.88 -10.01
CA SER A 200 -2.31 -8.88 -11.09
C SER A 200 -3.02 -7.60 -10.68
N LEU A 201 -4.22 -7.73 -10.14
CA LEU A 201 -5.04 -6.59 -9.70
C LEU A 201 -4.31 -5.79 -8.61
N PHE A 202 -3.81 -6.45 -7.58
CA PHE A 202 -3.23 -5.77 -6.42
C PHE A 202 -1.85 -5.17 -6.71
N ILE A 203 -1.07 -5.72 -7.66
CA ILE A 203 0.14 -5.04 -8.13
C ILE A 203 -0.21 -3.73 -8.86
N VAL A 204 -1.24 -3.73 -9.71
CA VAL A 204 -1.71 -2.50 -10.39
C VAL A 204 -2.23 -1.48 -9.38
N LEU A 205 -3.06 -1.90 -8.42
CA LEU A 205 -3.54 -1.01 -7.35
C LEU A 205 -2.40 -0.46 -6.48
N LEU A 206 -1.42 -1.30 -6.14
CA LEU A 206 -0.23 -0.89 -5.41
C LEU A 206 0.61 0.08 -6.21
N PHE A 207 0.72 -0.08 -7.53
CA PHE A 207 1.41 0.87 -8.40
C PHE A 207 0.75 2.25 -8.38
N HIS A 208 -0.59 2.29 -8.51
CA HIS A 208 -1.36 3.54 -8.41
C HIS A 208 -1.46 4.11 -6.99
N THR A 209 -0.94 3.40 -6.00
CA THR A 209 -0.81 3.88 -4.63
C THR A 209 0.59 4.40 -4.38
N HIS A 210 1.60 3.60 -4.72
CA HIS A 210 3.01 3.88 -4.50
C HIS A 210 3.89 2.97 -5.38
N TYR A 211 4.26 3.48 -6.56
CA TYR A 211 5.00 2.72 -7.58
C TYR A 211 6.32 2.08 -7.11
N PRO A 212 7.13 2.65 -6.19
CA PRO A 212 8.34 2.00 -5.72
C PRO A 212 8.07 0.65 -5.04
N VAL A 213 7.00 0.57 -4.24
CA VAL A 213 6.67 -0.67 -3.51
C VAL A 213 6.13 -1.72 -4.46
N ALA A 214 5.34 -1.33 -5.47
CA ALA A 214 4.93 -2.23 -6.54
C ALA A 214 6.14 -2.82 -7.29
N ALA A 215 7.15 -1.99 -7.61
CA ALA A 215 8.38 -2.45 -8.25
C ALA A 215 9.14 -3.45 -7.37
N ILE A 216 9.25 -3.22 -6.07
CA ILE A 216 9.86 -4.16 -5.12
C ILE A 216 9.14 -5.51 -5.16
N PHE A 217 7.81 -5.52 -5.06
CA PHE A 217 7.04 -6.77 -5.13
C PHE A 217 7.22 -7.51 -6.46
N MET A 218 7.18 -6.79 -7.58
CA MET A 218 7.41 -7.38 -8.90
C MET A 218 8.80 -8.01 -9.02
N LEU A 219 9.83 -7.32 -8.55
CA LEU A 219 11.20 -7.83 -8.56
C LEU A 219 11.35 -9.03 -7.64
N THR A 220 10.89 -8.96 -6.40
CA THR A 220 10.97 -10.06 -5.43
C THR A 220 10.25 -11.31 -5.93
N PHE A 221 9.01 -11.17 -6.41
CA PHE A 221 8.25 -12.30 -6.95
C PHE A 221 8.89 -12.82 -8.25
N GLY A 222 9.36 -11.93 -9.12
CA GLY A 222 10.05 -12.29 -10.36
C GLY A 222 11.31 -13.11 -10.11
N PHE A 223 12.21 -12.63 -9.25
CA PHE A 223 13.44 -13.34 -8.89
C PHE A 223 13.17 -14.66 -8.18
N HIS A 224 12.22 -14.70 -7.23
CA HIS A 224 11.90 -15.95 -6.55
C HIS A 224 11.26 -16.97 -7.51
N ASN A 225 10.38 -16.55 -8.41
CA ASN A 225 9.80 -17.42 -9.44
C ASN A 225 10.88 -17.94 -10.41
N LEU A 226 11.83 -17.09 -10.80
CA LEU A 226 12.98 -17.48 -11.63
C LEU A 226 13.81 -18.57 -10.93
N PHE A 227 14.11 -18.36 -9.65
CA PHE A 227 14.85 -19.32 -8.83
C PHE A 227 14.11 -20.66 -8.69
N LEU A 228 12.80 -20.64 -8.43
CA LEU A 228 11.99 -21.86 -8.32
C LEU A 228 11.92 -22.63 -9.64
N SER A 229 11.76 -21.92 -10.76
CA SER A 229 11.80 -22.54 -12.09
C SER A 229 13.17 -23.15 -12.36
N TYR A 230 14.26 -22.46 -12.03
CA TYR A 230 15.62 -22.98 -12.18
C TYR A 230 15.83 -24.28 -11.39
N LYS A 231 15.43 -24.30 -10.12
CA LYS A 231 15.60 -25.46 -9.23
C LYS A 231 14.80 -26.69 -9.68
N THR A 232 13.65 -26.48 -10.33
CA THR A 232 12.75 -27.56 -10.77
C THR A 232 13.20 -28.18 -12.10
N CYS A 233 14.14 -27.55 -12.80
CA CYS A 233 14.54 -27.99 -14.12
C CYS A 233 15.75 -28.92 -14.07
N GLU A 234 15.52 -30.18 -14.40
CA GLU A 234 16.56 -31.18 -14.70
C GLU A 234 17.28 -30.86 -16.02
N LYS A 235 17.84 -29.65 -16.16
CA LYS A 235 18.59 -29.14 -17.33
C LYS A 235 17.80 -28.98 -18.65
N LYS A 236 16.47 -29.17 -18.66
CA LYS A 236 15.64 -28.92 -19.86
C LYS A 236 15.13 -27.47 -19.91
N LEU A 237 15.60 -26.71 -20.89
CA LEU A 237 15.24 -25.30 -21.10
C LEU A 237 13.73 -25.08 -21.32
N SER A 238 13.07 -25.96 -22.08
CA SER A 238 11.63 -25.83 -22.36
C SER A 238 10.76 -25.90 -21.10
N ILE A 239 11.11 -26.80 -20.16
CA ILE A 239 10.43 -26.93 -18.87
C ILE A 239 10.64 -25.67 -18.02
N PHE A 240 11.86 -25.12 -18.04
CA PHE A 240 12.21 -23.89 -17.33
C PHE A 240 11.37 -22.71 -17.79
N VAL A 241 11.34 -22.49 -19.12
CA VAL A 241 10.60 -21.40 -19.72
C VAL A 241 9.11 -21.53 -19.41
N ASN A 242 8.52 -22.72 -19.59
CA ASN A 242 7.09 -22.94 -19.32
C ASN A 242 6.74 -22.71 -17.84
N ASN A 243 7.55 -23.20 -16.91
CA ASN A 243 7.32 -22.99 -15.48
C ASN A 243 7.46 -21.52 -15.10
N PHE A 244 8.50 -20.83 -15.59
CA PHE A 244 8.70 -19.41 -15.31
C PHE A 244 7.55 -18.56 -15.87
N LEU A 245 7.18 -18.76 -17.14
CA LEU A 245 6.06 -18.03 -17.76
C LEU A 245 4.76 -18.25 -16.99
N LYS A 246 4.48 -19.47 -16.54
CA LYS A 246 3.29 -19.78 -15.73
C LYS A 246 3.31 -19.04 -14.38
N LEU A 247 4.44 -19.03 -13.67
CA LEU A 247 4.53 -18.38 -12.36
C LEU A 247 4.58 -16.84 -12.46
N ALA A 248 5.19 -16.31 -13.53
CA ALA A 248 5.36 -14.89 -13.80
C ALA A 248 4.19 -14.27 -14.57
N LEU A 249 3.23 -15.06 -15.05
CA LEU A 249 2.03 -14.58 -15.76
C LEU A 249 1.35 -13.36 -15.10
N PRO A 250 1.05 -13.35 -13.78
CA PRO A 250 0.43 -12.16 -13.16
C PRO A 250 1.31 -10.90 -13.22
N LEU A 251 2.63 -11.06 -13.19
CA LEU A 251 3.56 -9.93 -13.30
C LEU A 251 3.53 -9.34 -14.71
N PHE A 252 3.46 -10.19 -15.74
CA PHE A 252 3.32 -9.74 -17.13
C PHE A 252 1.98 -9.04 -17.38
N ILE A 253 0.88 -9.59 -16.86
CA ILE A 253 -0.44 -8.94 -16.95
C ILE A 253 -0.38 -7.56 -16.28
N SER A 254 0.18 -7.49 -15.07
CA SER A 254 0.33 -6.21 -14.34
C SER A 254 1.18 -5.20 -15.13
N LEU A 255 2.28 -5.66 -15.73
CA LEU A 255 3.21 -4.82 -16.47
C LEU A 255 2.53 -4.10 -17.64
N ILE A 256 1.58 -4.76 -18.33
CA ILE A 256 0.82 -4.15 -19.42
C ILE A 256 0.09 -2.88 -18.93
N PHE A 257 -0.61 -2.96 -17.79
CA PHE A 257 -1.33 -1.82 -17.22
C PHE A 257 -0.40 -0.77 -16.60
N ILE A 258 0.70 -1.23 -15.98
CA ILE A 258 1.70 -0.34 -15.37
C ILE A 258 2.41 0.51 -16.42
N VAL A 259 2.78 -0.06 -17.58
CA VAL A 259 3.46 0.69 -18.64
C VAL A 259 2.59 1.84 -19.15
N LEU A 260 1.30 1.58 -19.38
CA LEU A 260 0.34 2.62 -19.75
C LEU A 260 0.27 3.73 -18.68
N SER A 261 0.29 3.33 -17.42
CA SER A 261 0.23 4.25 -16.29
C SER A 261 1.52 5.07 -16.13
N LEU A 262 2.70 4.47 -16.27
CA LEU A 262 3.99 5.18 -16.24
C LEU A 262 4.04 6.32 -17.28
N ILE A 263 3.51 6.04 -18.48
CA ILE A 263 3.40 7.03 -19.55
C ILE A 263 2.38 8.12 -19.18
N TYR A 264 1.22 7.70 -18.68
CA TYR A 264 0.15 8.64 -18.30
C TYR A 264 0.59 9.62 -17.21
N PHE A 265 1.20 9.08 -16.14
CA PHE A 265 1.66 9.81 -14.96
C PHE A 265 3.00 10.55 -15.18
N LYS A 266 3.63 10.43 -16.35
CA LYS A 266 4.95 11.02 -16.64
C LYS A 266 5.98 10.69 -15.55
N THR A 267 5.90 9.50 -14.95
CA THR A 267 6.58 9.15 -13.69
C THR A 267 8.09 9.42 -13.75
N PHE A 268 8.75 9.03 -14.84
CA PHE A 268 10.20 9.24 -14.99
C PHE A 268 10.58 10.72 -15.16
N ILE A 269 9.77 11.51 -15.86
CA ILE A 269 10.02 12.96 -16.04
C ILE A 269 9.93 13.65 -14.68
N ILE A 270 8.86 13.38 -13.93
CA ILE A 270 8.64 13.96 -12.60
C ILE A 270 9.76 13.53 -11.64
N THR A 271 10.05 12.22 -11.58
CA THR A 271 11.13 11.71 -10.72
C THR A 271 12.48 12.32 -11.07
N SER A 272 12.79 12.48 -12.36
CA SER A 272 14.04 13.10 -12.82
C SER A 272 14.12 14.58 -12.43
N SER A 273 13.00 15.31 -12.45
CA SER A 273 12.95 16.71 -12.05
C SER A 273 13.15 16.88 -10.54
N ILE A 274 12.47 16.07 -9.73
CA ILE A 274 12.64 16.08 -8.27
C ILE A 274 14.08 15.71 -7.90
N ALA A 275 14.65 14.70 -8.55
CA ALA A 275 16.00 14.24 -8.28
C ALA A 275 17.07 15.29 -8.58
N SER A 276 16.90 16.08 -9.66
CA SER A 276 17.84 17.14 -10.02
C SER A 276 17.78 18.32 -9.03
N GLN A 277 16.59 18.65 -8.53
CA GLN A 277 16.41 19.77 -7.60
C GLN A 277 16.78 19.43 -6.16
N SER A 278 16.46 18.21 -5.73
CA SER A 278 16.72 17.75 -4.36
C SER A 278 18.15 17.23 -4.16
N SER A 279 19.01 17.33 -5.17
CA SER A 279 20.35 16.76 -5.17
C SER A 279 20.40 15.26 -4.82
N LEU A 280 19.35 14.50 -5.14
CA LEU A 280 19.20 13.07 -4.80
C LEU A 280 19.85 12.12 -5.80
N GLY A 281 20.78 12.61 -6.64
CA GLY A 281 21.49 11.78 -7.61
C GLY A 281 22.53 10.87 -6.96
N ILE A 282 22.79 9.71 -7.55
CA ILE A 282 23.88 8.79 -7.12
C ILE A 282 25.22 9.53 -7.05
N GLY A 283 25.50 10.42 -8.00
CA GLY A 283 26.70 11.26 -7.99
C GLY A 283 26.77 12.16 -6.76
N ASN A 284 25.66 12.82 -6.40
CA ASN A 284 25.59 13.68 -5.23
C ASN A 284 25.65 12.90 -3.92
N TYR A 285 25.07 11.68 -3.88
CA TYR A 285 25.20 10.79 -2.73
C TYR A 285 26.67 10.46 -2.45
N PHE A 286 27.42 10.03 -3.48
CA PHE A 286 28.85 9.77 -3.32
C PHE A 286 29.66 11.02 -3.04
N PHE A 287 29.34 12.15 -3.68
CA PHE A 287 29.97 13.43 -3.37
C PHE A 287 29.80 13.79 -1.89
N ASN A 288 28.59 13.68 -1.35
CA ASN A 288 28.29 13.96 0.06
C ASN A 288 28.94 12.98 1.05
N ILE A 289 29.30 11.77 0.62
CA ILE A 289 29.99 10.80 1.48
C ILE A 289 31.51 11.02 1.48
N PHE A 290 32.07 11.41 0.35
CA PHE A 290 33.53 11.43 0.16
C PHE A 290 34.14 12.84 0.21
N VAL A 291 33.36 13.89 0.06
CA VAL A 291 33.85 15.28 -0.01
C VAL A 291 33.39 16.14 1.17
N ALA A 292 32.31 15.75 1.87
CA ALA A 292 31.89 16.38 3.13
C ALA A 292 32.58 15.73 4.33
#